data_AF-A0A6N7ZW51-F1
#
_entry.id   AF-A0A6N7ZW51-F1
#
_cell.length_a   1.000
_cell.length_b   1.000
_cell.length_c   1.000
_cell.angle_alpha   90.00
_cell.angle_beta   90.00
_cell.angle_gamma   90.00
#
_symmetry.space_group_name_H-M   'P 1'
#
loop_
_entity.id
_entity.type
_entity.pdbx_description
1 polymer ?
#
loop_
_entity_poly.entity_id
_entity_poly.type
_entity_poly.pdbx_seq_one_letter_code
_entity_poly.pdbx_strand_id
1 'polypeptide(L)'
;MFKEKARSSAAKAGAKPPAGKKLRVSRGVSPHQTAALANELSRNALSRERYEFLLRVTFGLVIILLISVLTNVYLGTRPTEYRYFAADPQGSIREIEVLKRPVQSDQLVLNWVTPAVTEAYSMSFANHAQQLEDIRLHFTEAGWRGYEQALDRSGFITSLLNNQFVTTAVPRGAPVIVAQGIAGNVYGWRVQVPLLVTFKSTSVNRSQNLMVEVTVVRRPAHENPVGLGIAQIVSN
;
A
#
# COMPACT_ATOMS: atom_id res chain seq x y z
N MET A 1 -75.65 78.66 -26.07
CA MET A 1 -76.19 79.97 -26.49
C MET A 1 -75.00 80.89 -26.75
N PHE A 2 -74.79 81.27 -28.02
CA PHE A 2 -74.13 82.49 -28.54
C PHE A 2 -72.93 83.08 -27.76
N LYS A 3 -71.78 83.45 -28.33
CA LYS A 3 -71.50 83.91 -29.69
C LYS A 3 -69.99 84.06 -29.84
N GLU A 4 -69.49 83.55 -30.96
CA GLU A 4 -68.25 83.96 -31.61
C GLU A 4 -68.39 85.38 -32.19
N LYS A 5 -67.37 86.22 -32.03
CA LYS A 5 -67.05 87.43 -32.81
C LYS A 5 -65.76 88.03 -32.22
N ALA A 6 -64.80 88.62 -32.92
CA ALA A 6 -64.41 88.70 -34.31
C ALA A 6 -63.20 89.66 -34.34
N ARG A 7 -62.28 89.44 -35.30
CA ARG A 7 -61.41 90.45 -35.96
C ARG A 7 -60.22 91.07 -35.19
N SER A 8 -59.03 90.61 -35.59
CA SER A 8 -58.00 91.37 -36.34
C SER A 8 -57.98 92.90 -36.22
N SER A 9 -56.85 93.48 -35.77
CA SER A 9 -55.91 94.22 -36.64
C SER A 9 -54.78 94.86 -35.82
N ALA A 10 -53.64 95.04 -36.50
CA ALA A 10 -52.32 95.46 -36.04
C ALA A 10 -52.21 96.90 -35.49
N ALA A 11 -51.19 97.14 -34.63
CA ALA A 11 -50.19 98.20 -34.83
C ALA A 11 -49.05 98.12 -33.78
N LYS A 12 -47.81 98.24 -34.26
CA LYS A 12 -46.54 98.32 -33.52
C LYS A 12 -46.38 99.66 -32.80
N ALA A 13 -45.73 99.67 -31.63
CA ALA A 13 -44.82 100.74 -31.21
C ALA A 13 -43.82 100.18 -30.17
N GLY A 14 -42.53 100.41 -30.38
CA GLY A 14 -41.44 99.83 -29.58
C GLY A 14 -40.84 100.79 -28.54
N ALA A 15 -40.05 100.23 -27.62
CA ALA A 15 -38.95 100.90 -26.91
C ALA A 15 -38.03 99.83 -26.24
N LYS A 16 -36.71 100.00 -26.35
CA LYS A 16 -35.62 99.13 -25.85
C LYS A 16 -35.04 99.69 -24.50
N PRO A 17 -34.05 99.07 -23.82
CA PRO A 17 -34.09 98.54 -22.44
C PRO A 17 -33.15 99.30 -21.45
N PRO A 18 -32.97 98.84 -20.20
CA PRO A 18 -31.59 98.51 -19.75
C PRO A 18 -31.53 97.28 -18.78
N ALA A 19 -30.64 96.31 -18.98
CA ALA A 19 -29.23 96.20 -18.54
C ALA A 19 -29.02 95.54 -17.15
N GLY A 20 -28.28 94.43 -17.12
CA GLY A 20 -27.58 93.98 -15.90
C GLY A 20 -27.42 92.48 -15.69
N LYS A 21 -26.26 91.91 -16.07
CA LYS A 21 -25.42 91.01 -15.24
C LYS A 21 -24.15 90.61 -15.99
N LYS A 22 -22.99 91.05 -15.48
CA LYS A 22 -21.66 90.62 -15.96
C LYS A 22 -21.33 89.26 -15.31
N LEU A 23 -21.26 88.20 -16.12
CA LEU A 23 -20.74 86.90 -15.70
C LEU A 23 -19.21 86.98 -15.53
N ARG A 24 -18.72 86.68 -14.32
CA ARG A 24 -17.28 86.52 -14.05
C ARG A 24 -16.82 85.24 -14.75
N VAL A 25 -15.99 85.39 -15.78
CA VAL A 25 -15.37 84.26 -16.49
C VAL A 25 -14.32 83.64 -15.57
N SER A 26 -14.54 82.37 -15.21
CA SER A 26 -13.53 81.55 -14.52
C SER A 26 -12.31 81.43 -15.42
N ARG A 27 -11.12 81.71 -14.86
CA ARG A 27 -9.85 81.69 -15.57
C ARG A 27 -9.54 80.22 -15.91
N GLY A 28 -9.85 79.81 -17.14
CA GLY A 28 -9.60 78.45 -17.63
C GLY A 28 -8.10 78.13 -17.62
N VAL A 29 -7.76 76.99 -17.02
CA VAL A 29 -6.43 76.39 -17.10
C VAL A 29 -6.08 76.20 -18.58
N SER A 30 -4.87 76.61 -18.96
CA SER A 30 -4.44 76.62 -20.35
C SER A 30 -4.45 75.21 -20.98
N PRO A 31 -4.90 75.07 -22.24
CA PRO A 31 -5.17 73.77 -22.89
C PRO A 31 -3.96 72.82 -22.98
N HIS A 32 -2.73 73.34 -22.91
CA HIS A 32 -1.52 72.51 -22.90
C HIS A 32 -1.31 71.79 -21.56
N GLN A 33 -1.71 72.39 -20.44
CA GLN A 33 -1.59 71.77 -19.11
C GLN A 33 -2.63 70.66 -18.94
N THR A 34 -3.84 70.85 -19.47
CA THR A 34 -4.89 69.82 -19.46
C THR A 34 -4.53 68.64 -20.37
N ALA A 35 -3.89 68.88 -21.52
CA ALA A 35 -3.44 67.83 -22.42
C ALA A 35 -2.26 67.03 -21.85
N ALA A 36 -1.29 67.70 -21.21
CA ALA A 36 -0.17 67.04 -20.54
C ALA A 36 -0.65 66.20 -19.35
N LEU A 37 -1.54 66.73 -18.51
CA LEU A 37 -2.15 65.98 -17.40
C LEU A 37 -3.00 64.81 -17.90
N ALA A 38 -3.74 64.96 -19.01
CA ALA A 38 -4.50 63.87 -19.61
C ALA A 38 -3.59 62.75 -20.14
N ASN A 39 -2.44 63.09 -20.72
CA ASN A 39 -1.45 62.10 -21.16
C ASN A 39 -0.77 61.37 -19.99
N GLU A 40 -0.46 62.07 -18.90
CA GLU A 40 0.11 61.43 -17.70
C GLU A 40 -0.92 60.53 -16.99
N LEU A 41 -2.19 60.96 -16.92
CA LEU A 41 -3.27 60.13 -16.35
C LEU A 41 -3.58 58.91 -17.23
N SER A 42 -3.57 59.04 -18.55
CA SER A 42 -3.78 57.91 -19.46
C SER A 42 -2.62 56.91 -19.42
N ARG A 43 -1.38 57.39 -19.33
CA ARG A 43 -0.19 56.55 -19.10
C ARG A 43 -0.27 55.78 -17.79
N ASN A 44 -0.65 56.46 -16.71
CA ASN A 44 -0.81 55.85 -15.39
C ASN A 44 -1.97 54.83 -15.37
N ALA A 45 -3.10 55.15 -16.00
CA ALA A 45 -4.24 54.23 -16.12
C ALA A 45 -3.88 52.96 -16.92
N LEU A 46 -3.19 53.11 -18.06
CA LEU A 46 -2.70 52.00 -18.87
C LEU A 46 -1.69 51.13 -18.11
N SER A 47 -0.80 51.74 -17.32
CA SER A 47 0.18 50.99 -16.51
C SER A 47 -0.49 50.17 -15.40
N ARG A 48 -1.55 50.72 -14.78
CA ARG A 48 -2.32 50.06 -13.72
C ARG A 48 -3.08 48.86 -14.24
N GLU A 49 -3.75 49.00 -15.39
CA GLU A 49 -4.50 47.91 -16.02
C GLU A 49 -3.57 46.75 -16.46
N ARG A 50 -2.40 47.09 -17.00
CA ARG A 50 -1.35 46.09 -17.33
C ARG A 50 -0.83 45.38 -16.09
N TYR A 51 -0.62 46.10 -14.99
CA TYR A 51 -0.13 45.52 -13.74
C TYR A 51 -1.15 44.58 -13.10
N GLU A 52 -2.43 44.94 -13.10
CA GLU A 52 -3.50 44.07 -12.61
C GLU A 52 -3.66 42.81 -13.46
N PHE A 53 -3.51 42.92 -14.78
CA PHE A 53 -3.51 41.76 -15.68
C PHE A 53 -2.31 40.85 -15.44
N LEU A 54 -1.09 41.41 -15.36
CA LEU A 54 0.13 40.66 -15.08
C LEU A 54 0.06 39.94 -13.74
N LEU A 55 -0.43 40.60 -12.68
CA LEU A 55 -0.62 39.99 -11.38
C LEU A 55 -1.59 38.79 -11.44
N ARG A 56 -2.75 38.93 -12.10
CA ARG A 56 -3.70 37.82 -12.25
C ARG A 56 -3.09 36.62 -12.97
N VAL A 57 -2.32 36.86 -14.02
CA VAL A 57 -1.60 35.80 -14.76
C VAL A 57 -0.53 35.15 -13.88
N THR A 58 0.26 35.93 -13.15
CA THR A 58 1.27 35.40 -12.21
C THR A 58 0.64 34.57 -11.10
N PHE A 59 -0.46 35.02 -10.50
CA PHE A 59 -1.19 34.24 -9.50
C PHE A 59 -1.75 32.94 -10.09
N GLY A 60 -2.29 32.98 -11.31
CA GLY A 60 -2.75 31.78 -12.01
C GLY A 60 -1.63 30.76 -12.23
N LEU A 61 -0.45 31.22 -12.67
CA LEU A 61 0.72 30.37 -12.88
C LEU A 61 1.23 29.75 -11.56
N VAL A 62 1.23 30.52 -10.47
CA VAL A 62 1.61 30.02 -9.14
C VAL A 62 0.66 28.92 -8.69
N ILE A 63 -0.65 29.08 -8.88
CA ILE A 63 -1.64 28.05 -8.52
C ILE A 63 -1.44 26.77 -9.33
N ILE A 64 -1.22 26.88 -10.64
CA ILE A 64 -0.97 25.73 -11.52
C ILE A 64 0.32 24.99 -11.10
N LEU A 65 1.37 25.73 -10.76
CA LEU A 65 2.63 25.17 -10.29
C LEU A 65 2.45 24.43 -8.96
N LEU A 66 1.69 24.99 -8.02
CA LEU A 66 1.37 24.33 -6.74
C LEU A 66 0.61 23.03 -6.95
N ILE A 67 -0.39 23.00 -7.84
CA ILE A 67 -1.14 21.77 -8.17
C ILE A 67 -0.21 20.71 -8.78
N SER A 68 0.69 21.12 -9.67
CA SER A 68 1.67 20.22 -10.29
C SER A 68 2.61 19.60 -9.25
N VAL A 69 3.15 20.40 -8.33
CA VAL A 69 4.02 19.94 -7.25
C VAL A 69 3.27 18.99 -6.31
N LEU A 70 2.05 19.35 -5.89
CA LEU A 70 1.19 18.48 -5.07
C LEU A 70 0.92 17.14 -5.75
N THR A 71 0.63 17.15 -7.04
CA THR A 71 0.39 15.94 -7.82
C THR A 71 1.65 15.08 -7.90
N ASN A 72 2.82 15.68 -8.13
CA ASN A 72 4.08 14.95 -8.21
C ASN A 72 4.45 14.32 -6.85
N VAL A 73 4.32 15.06 -5.75
CA VAL A 73 4.53 14.55 -4.38
C VAL A 73 3.52 13.44 -4.07
N TYR A 74 2.26 13.62 -4.43
CA TYR A 74 1.23 12.60 -4.23
C TYR A 74 1.51 11.33 -5.04
N LEU A 75 2.00 11.45 -6.27
CA LEU A 75 2.40 10.30 -7.07
C LEU A 75 3.69 9.64 -6.53
N GLY A 76 4.66 10.42 -6.05
CA GLY A 76 5.93 9.92 -5.51
C GLY A 76 5.84 9.30 -4.12
N THR A 77 4.86 9.72 -3.31
CA THR A 77 4.58 9.14 -1.98
C THR A 77 3.69 7.90 -2.04
N ARG A 78 3.11 7.58 -3.20
CA ARG A 78 2.45 6.29 -3.40
C ARG A 78 3.52 5.21 -3.47
N PRO A 79 3.44 4.15 -2.65
CA PRO A 79 4.36 3.02 -2.78
C PRO A 79 4.20 2.41 -4.17
N THR A 80 5.28 2.42 -4.95
CA THR A 80 5.34 1.76 -6.25
C THR A 80 5.30 0.25 -6.01
N GLU A 81 4.18 -0.40 -6.32
CA GLU A 81 4.08 -1.86 -6.31
C GLU A 81 4.99 -2.42 -7.41
N TYR A 82 6.17 -2.93 -7.03
CA TYR A 82 7.10 -3.59 -7.96
C TYR A 82 6.49 -4.91 -8.44
N ARG A 83 5.96 -4.93 -9.68
CA ARG A 83 5.49 -6.15 -10.35
C ARG A 83 6.71 -6.81 -11.01
N TYR A 84 7.21 -7.89 -10.42
CA TYR A 84 8.29 -8.68 -11.03
C TYR A 84 7.70 -9.63 -12.08
N PHE A 85 8.14 -9.50 -13.32
CA PHE A 85 7.88 -10.46 -14.39
C PHE A 85 9.09 -11.39 -14.50
N ALA A 86 8.92 -12.69 -14.30
CA ALA A 86 9.92 -13.67 -14.72
C ALA A 86 9.51 -14.21 -16.09
N ALA A 87 10.41 -14.13 -17.06
CA ALA A 87 10.22 -14.72 -18.37
C ALA A 87 10.62 -16.21 -18.33
N ASP A 88 9.66 -17.09 -18.61
CA ASP A 88 9.92 -18.51 -18.87
C ASP A 88 10.51 -18.66 -20.30
N PRO A 89 11.41 -19.62 -20.60
CA PRO A 89 12.07 -19.77 -21.91
C PRO A 89 11.13 -20.04 -23.10
N GLN A 90 9.83 -20.18 -22.87
CA GLN A 90 8.80 -20.49 -23.88
C GLN A 90 7.85 -19.31 -24.19
N GLY A 91 8.19 -18.09 -23.78
CA GLY A 91 7.50 -16.87 -24.27
C GLY A 91 6.05 -16.67 -23.78
N SER A 92 5.60 -17.43 -22.78
CA SER A 92 4.32 -17.17 -22.11
C SER A 92 4.56 -16.25 -20.91
N ILE A 93 4.16 -14.99 -21.05
CA ILE A 93 4.17 -14.00 -19.96
C ILE A 93 3.02 -14.36 -19.02
N ARG A 94 3.30 -15.14 -17.98
CA ARG A 94 2.37 -15.27 -16.86
C ARG A 94 2.74 -14.23 -15.81
N GLU A 95 1.76 -13.40 -15.47
CA GLU A 95 1.85 -12.47 -14.35
C GLU A 95 2.17 -13.28 -13.08
N ILE A 96 3.30 -13.00 -12.44
CA ILE A 96 3.53 -13.48 -11.08
C ILE A 96 2.62 -12.61 -10.23
N GLU A 97 1.41 -13.10 -9.94
CA GLU A 97 0.49 -12.48 -8.99
C GLU A 97 1.13 -12.52 -7.59
N VAL A 98 1.98 -11.54 -7.34
CA VAL A 98 2.73 -11.40 -6.11
C VAL A 98 1.85 -10.79 -5.01
N LEU A 99 1.66 -11.58 -3.94
CA LEU A 99 1.60 -11.12 -2.55
C LEU A 99 0.29 -10.49 -2.00
N LYS A 100 -0.90 -11.04 -2.30
CA LYS A 100 -2.07 -10.87 -1.39
C LYS A 100 -2.93 -12.10 -1.14
N ARG A 101 -2.69 -13.20 -1.85
CA ARG A 101 -3.36 -14.48 -1.62
C ARG A 101 -2.30 -15.56 -1.50
N PRO A 102 -2.45 -16.51 -0.56
CA PRO A 102 -1.52 -17.60 -0.48
C PRO A 102 -1.62 -18.37 -1.80
N VAL A 103 -0.49 -18.43 -2.54
CA VAL A 103 -0.35 -19.25 -3.77
C VAL A 103 -0.66 -20.73 -3.46
N GLN A 104 -0.57 -21.08 -2.19
CA GLN A 104 -0.89 -22.40 -1.66
C GLN A 104 -2.22 -22.35 -0.92
N SER A 105 -3.09 -23.31 -1.22
CA SER A 105 -4.31 -23.46 -0.43
C SER A 105 -3.95 -23.92 0.98
N ASP A 106 -4.75 -23.51 1.96
CA ASP A 106 -4.66 -24.01 3.33
C ASP A 106 -4.67 -25.54 3.36
N GLN A 107 -5.43 -26.18 2.46
CA GLN A 107 -5.44 -27.62 2.30
C GLN A 107 -4.09 -28.20 1.85
N LEU A 108 -3.36 -27.53 0.96
CA LEU A 108 -2.04 -27.96 0.53
C LEU A 108 -1.07 -27.95 1.72
N VAL A 109 -1.11 -26.90 2.54
CA VAL A 109 -0.27 -26.80 3.74
C VAL A 109 -0.58 -27.94 4.72
N LEU A 110 -1.87 -28.21 4.98
CA LEU A 110 -2.30 -29.31 5.86
C LEU A 110 -1.86 -30.69 5.35
N ASN A 111 -2.01 -30.93 4.04
CA ASN A 111 -1.61 -32.18 3.41
C ASN A 111 -0.09 -32.38 3.41
N TRP A 112 0.68 -31.30 3.31
CA TRP A 112 2.14 -31.34 3.34
C TRP A 112 2.69 -31.47 4.76
N VAL A 113 2.11 -30.80 5.75
CA VAL A 113 2.65 -30.78 7.11
C VAL A 113 2.51 -32.15 7.78
N THR A 114 1.44 -32.90 7.48
CA THR A 114 1.17 -34.20 8.12
C THR A 114 2.31 -35.20 7.90
N PRO A 115 2.73 -35.53 6.65
CA PRO A 115 3.86 -36.42 6.43
C PRO A 115 5.18 -35.83 6.96
N ALA A 116 5.45 -34.54 6.75
CA ALA A 116 6.69 -33.91 7.21
C ALA A 116 6.91 -34.02 8.73
N VAL A 117 5.84 -33.81 9.52
CA VAL A 117 5.89 -33.94 10.98
C VAL A 117 5.93 -35.41 11.39
N THR A 118 5.20 -36.29 10.69
CA THR A 118 5.22 -37.73 10.96
C THR A 118 6.62 -38.31 10.78
N GLU A 119 7.32 -37.89 9.72
CA GLU A 119 8.71 -38.26 9.47
C GLU A 119 9.66 -37.71 10.54
N ALA A 120 9.48 -36.45 10.97
CA ALA A 120 10.29 -35.88 12.04
C ALA A 120 10.19 -36.67 13.36
N TYR A 121 9.01 -37.20 13.70
CA TYR A 121 8.81 -38.04 14.90
C TYR A 121 9.02 -39.55 14.65
N SER A 122 9.41 -39.97 13.45
CA SER A 122 9.66 -41.37 13.12
C SER A 122 11.15 -41.62 12.86
N MET A 123 11.82 -42.25 13.82
CA MET A 123 13.27 -42.44 13.78
C MET A 123 13.69 -43.79 14.34
N SER A 124 14.70 -44.41 13.72
CA SER A 124 15.29 -45.66 14.17
C SER A 124 16.71 -45.43 14.66
N PHE A 125 17.11 -46.10 15.74
CA PHE A 125 18.49 -46.05 16.24
C PHE A 125 19.53 -46.39 15.16
N ALA A 126 19.20 -47.29 14.22
CA ALA A 126 20.13 -47.74 13.18
C ALA A 126 20.37 -46.70 12.07
N ASN A 127 19.35 -45.91 11.71
CA ASN A 127 19.38 -45.02 10.55
C ASN A 127 19.13 -43.54 10.91
N HIS A 128 19.22 -43.19 12.20
CA HIS A 128 18.89 -41.86 12.70
C HIS A 128 19.64 -40.72 11.98
N ALA A 129 20.92 -40.91 11.65
CA ALA A 129 21.73 -39.90 10.97
C ALA A 129 21.19 -39.58 9.57
N GLN A 130 20.92 -40.61 8.75
CA GLN A 130 20.33 -40.42 7.42
C GLN A 130 18.93 -39.80 7.53
N GLN A 131 18.11 -40.29 8.46
CA GLN A 131 16.76 -39.77 8.66
C GLN A 131 16.76 -38.29 9.08
N LEU A 132 17.73 -37.85 9.90
CA LEU A 132 17.92 -36.45 10.24
C LEU A 132 18.27 -35.59 9.01
N GLU A 133 19.14 -36.09 8.13
CA GLU A 133 19.48 -35.39 6.89
C GLU A 133 18.29 -35.28 5.93
N ASP A 134 17.51 -36.35 5.78
CA ASP A 134 16.35 -36.38 4.89
C ASP A 134 15.28 -35.38 5.35
N ILE A 135 14.96 -35.36 6.66
CA ILE A 135 13.94 -34.44 7.18
C ILE A 135 14.40 -32.98 7.17
N ARG A 136 15.72 -32.70 7.18
CA ARG A 136 16.26 -31.34 7.19
C ARG A 136 15.74 -30.48 6.04
N LEU A 137 15.45 -31.10 4.89
CA LEU A 137 14.87 -30.43 3.71
C LEU A 137 13.48 -29.82 3.97
N HIS A 138 12.72 -30.39 4.92
CA HIS A 138 11.40 -29.89 5.32
C HIS A 138 11.47 -28.67 6.24
N PHE A 139 12.62 -28.38 6.83
CA PHE A 139 12.80 -27.27 7.76
C PHE A 139 13.38 -26.03 7.07
N THR A 140 13.10 -24.88 7.68
CA THR A 140 13.93 -23.68 7.48
C THR A 140 15.22 -23.83 8.28
N GLU A 141 16.25 -23.06 7.96
CA GLU A 141 17.50 -23.11 8.70
C GLU A 141 17.33 -22.78 10.19
N ALA A 142 16.48 -21.80 10.51
CA ALA A 142 16.15 -21.44 11.89
C ALA A 142 15.33 -22.55 12.59
N GLY A 143 14.35 -23.12 11.88
CA GLY A 143 13.53 -24.21 12.42
C GLY A 143 14.33 -25.49 12.67
N TRP A 144 15.28 -25.81 11.81
CA TRP A 144 16.18 -26.95 11.97
C TRP A 144 17.03 -26.82 13.24
N ARG A 145 17.66 -25.67 13.44
CA ARG A 145 18.44 -25.40 14.66
C ARG A 145 17.58 -25.51 15.92
N GLY A 146 16.34 -25.00 15.87
CA GLY A 146 15.39 -25.14 16.99
C GLY A 146 15.02 -26.59 17.28
N TYR A 147 14.85 -27.40 16.24
CA TYR A 147 14.57 -28.83 16.34
C TYR A 147 15.75 -29.62 16.92
N GLU A 148 16.97 -29.42 16.42
CA GLU A 148 18.18 -30.04 16.98
C GLU A 148 18.35 -29.70 18.47
N GLN A 149 18.20 -28.42 18.84
CA GLN A 149 18.25 -28.02 20.24
C GLN A 149 17.16 -28.66 21.10
N ALA A 150 15.98 -28.98 20.55
CA ALA A 150 14.94 -29.68 21.28
C ALA A 150 15.28 -31.17 21.48
N LEU A 151 15.87 -31.81 20.46
CA LEU A 151 16.35 -33.19 20.55
C LEU A 151 17.49 -33.32 21.57
N ASP A 152 18.42 -32.38 21.57
CA ASP A 152 19.55 -32.36 22.51
C ASP A 152 19.08 -32.12 23.94
N ARG A 153 18.21 -31.12 24.16
CA ARG A 153 17.66 -30.80 25.49
C ARG A 153 16.85 -31.95 26.09
N SER A 154 16.14 -32.71 25.25
CA SER A 154 15.39 -33.88 25.70
C SER A 154 16.26 -35.13 25.89
N GLY A 155 17.51 -35.12 25.41
CA GLY A 155 18.35 -36.32 25.38
C GLY A 155 17.74 -37.44 24.53
N PHE A 156 16.91 -37.09 23.53
CA PHE A 156 16.15 -38.06 22.74
C PHE A 156 17.09 -38.99 21.96
N ILE A 157 18.11 -38.43 21.29
CA ILE A 157 19.05 -39.22 20.48
C ILE A 157 19.86 -40.17 21.37
N THR A 158 20.35 -39.71 22.52
CA THR A 158 21.05 -40.56 23.49
C THR A 158 20.15 -41.70 23.98
N SER A 159 18.89 -41.41 24.27
CA SER A 159 17.91 -42.41 24.70
C SER A 159 17.55 -43.40 23.60
N LEU A 160 17.46 -42.94 22.35
CA LEU A 160 17.21 -43.74 21.16
C LEU A 160 18.33 -44.76 20.94
N LEU A 161 19.59 -44.32 21.07
CA LEU A 161 20.78 -45.16 20.89
C LEU A 161 20.97 -46.15 22.05
N ASN A 162 20.91 -45.68 23.30
CA ASN A 162 21.16 -46.53 24.48
C ASN A 162 20.14 -47.66 24.63
N ASN A 163 18.89 -47.41 24.26
CA ASN A 163 17.82 -48.40 24.39
C ASN A 163 17.47 -49.09 23.07
N GLN A 164 18.18 -48.77 21.98
CA GLN A 164 17.93 -49.28 20.63
C GLN A 164 16.46 -49.15 20.22
N PHE A 165 15.86 -47.99 20.49
CA PHE A 165 14.46 -47.74 20.18
C PHE A 165 14.26 -47.50 18.68
N VAL A 166 13.11 -47.95 18.19
CA VAL A 166 12.50 -47.49 16.95
C VAL A 166 11.24 -46.72 17.34
N THR A 167 11.20 -45.45 16.93
CA THR A 167 10.08 -44.55 17.14
C THR A 167 9.26 -44.47 15.87
N THR A 168 7.95 -44.68 15.98
CA THR A 168 7.00 -44.52 14.86
C THR A 168 5.91 -43.55 15.26
N ALA A 169 5.65 -42.56 14.41
CA ALA A 169 4.55 -41.63 14.59
C ALA A 169 3.41 -41.96 13.63
N VAL A 170 2.17 -41.83 14.11
CA VAL A 170 0.97 -41.98 13.27
C VAL A 170 -0.01 -40.85 13.58
N PRO A 171 -0.52 -40.13 12.58
CA PRO A 171 -1.59 -39.15 12.77
C PRO A 171 -2.85 -39.79 13.36
N ARG A 172 -3.36 -39.21 14.45
CA ARG A 172 -4.59 -39.67 15.12
C ARG A 172 -5.86 -38.98 14.62
N GLY A 173 -5.70 -37.88 13.90
CA GLY A 173 -6.79 -37.06 13.39
C GLY A 173 -6.29 -36.07 12.33
N ALA A 174 -7.22 -35.31 11.76
CA ALA A 174 -6.88 -34.29 10.78
C ALA A 174 -6.10 -33.13 11.44
N PRO A 175 -5.07 -32.59 10.76
CA PRO A 175 -4.39 -31.39 11.23
C PRO A 175 -5.30 -30.16 11.11
N VAL A 176 -5.12 -29.18 12.00
CA VAL A 176 -5.95 -27.97 12.06
C VAL A 176 -5.08 -26.71 12.05
N ILE A 177 -5.43 -25.74 11.23
CA ILE A 177 -4.80 -24.41 11.24
C ILE A 177 -5.37 -23.62 12.42
N VAL A 178 -4.52 -23.32 13.40
CA VAL A 178 -4.86 -22.53 14.59
C VAL A 178 -4.83 -21.04 14.27
N ALA A 179 -3.83 -20.62 13.49
CA ALA A 179 -3.66 -19.23 13.08
C ALA A 179 -2.94 -19.17 11.73
N GLN A 180 -3.17 -18.10 10.98
CA GLN A 180 -2.43 -17.80 9.76
C GLN A 180 -2.26 -16.29 9.62
N GLY A 181 -1.18 -15.87 8.98
CA GLY A 181 -0.91 -14.46 8.76
C GLY A 181 0.54 -14.19 8.40
N ILE A 182 0.90 -12.91 8.37
CA ILE A 182 2.26 -12.47 8.09
C ILE A 182 3.03 -12.45 9.42
N ALA A 183 4.06 -13.28 9.52
CA ALA A 183 5.00 -13.28 10.64
C ALA A 183 6.35 -12.74 10.13
N GLY A 184 6.69 -11.51 10.54
CA GLY A 184 7.83 -10.79 9.97
C GLY A 184 7.54 -10.34 8.53
N ASN A 185 8.31 -10.84 7.55
CA ASN A 185 8.14 -10.52 6.13
C ASN A 185 7.63 -11.71 5.29
N VAL A 186 7.19 -12.78 5.94
CA VAL A 186 6.80 -14.03 5.30
C VAL A 186 5.42 -14.46 5.80
N TYR A 187 4.58 -14.95 4.89
CA TYR A 187 3.30 -15.56 5.26
C TYR A 187 3.54 -16.93 5.88
N GLY A 188 2.85 -17.21 7.00
CA GLY A 188 2.97 -18.46 7.71
C GLY A 188 1.65 -18.94 8.31
N TRP A 189 1.66 -20.22 8.68
CA TRP A 189 0.55 -20.96 9.25
C TRP A 189 1.02 -21.61 10.54
N ARG A 190 0.21 -21.51 11.59
CA ARG A 190 0.35 -22.29 12.81
C ARG A 190 -0.63 -23.46 12.73
N VAL A 191 -0.11 -24.66 12.70
CA VAL A 191 -0.88 -25.89 12.51
C VAL A 191 -0.69 -26.80 13.71
N GLN A 192 -1.76 -27.42 14.17
CA GLN A 192 -1.72 -28.47 15.19
C GLN A 192 -1.95 -29.84 14.55
N VAL A 193 -1.10 -30.78 14.89
CA VAL A 193 -1.11 -32.16 14.38
C VAL A 193 -1.17 -33.13 15.57
N PRO A 194 -2.29 -33.85 15.76
CA PRO A 194 -2.39 -34.88 16.78
C PRO A 194 -1.66 -36.15 16.34
N LEU A 195 -0.62 -36.54 17.06
CA LEU A 195 0.19 -37.74 16.76
C LEU A 195 0.11 -38.76 17.89
N LEU A 196 0.13 -40.04 17.51
CA LEU A 196 0.47 -41.15 18.40
C LEU A 196 1.90 -41.58 18.09
N VAL A 197 2.81 -41.35 19.03
CA VAL A 197 4.22 -41.74 18.91
C VAL A 197 4.44 -43.01 19.71
N THR A 198 4.96 -44.05 19.07
CA THR A 198 5.23 -45.35 19.68
C THR A 198 6.71 -45.63 19.70
N PHE A 199 7.22 -45.90 20.90
CA PHE A 199 8.59 -46.31 21.17
C PHE A 199 8.63 -47.83 21.32
N LYS A 200 9.36 -48.49 20.41
CA LYS A 200 9.48 -49.94 20.38
C LYS A 200 10.93 -50.38 20.48
N SER A 201 11.19 -51.35 21.34
CA SER A 201 12.43 -52.14 21.43
C SER A 201 12.07 -53.62 21.61
N THR A 202 13.06 -54.47 21.85
CA THR A 202 12.86 -55.89 22.15
C THR A 202 12.02 -56.13 23.41
N SER A 203 12.11 -55.25 24.42
CA SER A 203 11.48 -55.43 25.74
C SER A 203 10.44 -54.37 26.09
N VAL A 204 10.41 -53.24 25.37
CA VAL A 204 9.52 -52.12 25.65
C VAL A 204 8.67 -51.79 24.44
N ASN A 205 7.37 -51.65 24.65
CA ASN A 205 6.44 -51.09 23.68
C ASN A 205 5.56 -50.06 24.40
N ARG A 206 5.79 -48.77 24.14
CA ARG A 206 5.10 -47.66 24.80
C ARG A 206 4.61 -46.67 23.77
N SER A 207 3.34 -46.30 23.85
CA SER A 207 2.77 -45.25 23.00
C SER A 207 2.39 -44.02 23.80
N GLN A 208 2.54 -42.84 23.19
CA GLN A 208 2.24 -41.54 23.77
C GLN A 208 1.44 -40.71 22.76
N ASN A 209 0.37 -40.07 23.24
CA ASN A 209 -0.35 -39.08 22.45
C ASN A 209 0.36 -37.74 22.60
N LEU A 210 0.70 -37.10 21.49
CA LEU A 210 1.31 -35.77 21.44
C LEU A 210 0.45 -34.85 20.59
N MET A 211 0.30 -33.61 21.04
CA MET A 211 -0.23 -32.54 20.19
C MET A 211 0.93 -31.69 19.71
N VAL A 212 1.30 -31.84 18.44
CA VAL A 212 2.44 -31.10 17.88
C VAL A 212 1.94 -29.82 17.25
N GLU A 213 2.44 -28.69 17.74
CA GLU A 213 2.24 -27.39 17.13
C GLU A 213 3.42 -27.04 16.21
N VAL A 214 3.10 -26.69 14.97
CA VAL A 214 4.06 -26.48 13.89
C VAL A 214 3.80 -25.12 13.28
N THR A 215 4.84 -24.30 13.22
CA THR A 215 4.79 -23.05 12.45
C THR A 215 5.42 -23.30 11.09
N VAL A 216 4.60 -23.26 10.05
CA VAL A 216 5.01 -23.39 8.65
C VAL A 216 5.13 -21.99 8.04
N VAL A 217 6.20 -21.75 7.30
CA VAL A 217 6.41 -20.49 6.57
C VAL A 217 6.64 -20.76 5.10
N ARG A 218 6.30 -19.78 4.27
CA ARG A 218 6.58 -19.84 2.83
C ARG A 218 8.09 -19.74 2.58
N ARG A 219 8.59 -20.56 1.64
CA ARG A 219 9.95 -20.46 1.09
C ARG A 219 9.93 -20.17 -0.40
N PRO A 220 10.99 -19.54 -0.94
CA PRO A 220 11.14 -19.38 -2.38
C PRO A 220 11.17 -20.75 -3.09
N ALA A 221 10.52 -20.86 -4.26
CA ALA A 221 10.43 -22.12 -5.00
C ALA A 221 11.78 -22.63 -5.54
N HIS A 222 12.77 -21.74 -5.71
CA HIS A 222 14.13 -22.11 -6.12
C HIS A 222 14.93 -22.81 -5.02
N GLU A 223 14.49 -22.65 -3.77
CA GLU A 223 15.13 -23.22 -2.58
C GLU A 223 14.46 -24.54 -2.14
N ASN A 224 13.13 -24.61 -2.25
CA ASN A 224 12.35 -25.82 -2.01
C ASN A 224 11.23 -25.90 -3.06
N PRO A 225 11.14 -26.99 -3.85
CA PRO A 225 10.11 -27.15 -4.89
C PRO A 225 8.68 -27.00 -4.36
N VAL A 226 8.45 -27.39 -3.10
CA VAL A 226 7.15 -27.27 -2.44
C VAL A 226 6.87 -25.84 -2.00
N GLY A 227 7.90 -24.99 -1.83
CA GLY A 227 7.74 -23.60 -1.38
C GLY A 227 7.28 -23.44 0.07
N LEU A 228 7.44 -24.49 0.89
CA LEU A 228 7.11 -24.54 2.31
C LEU A 228 8.33 -24.92 3.15
N GLY A 229 8.36 -24.47 4.41
CA GLY A 229 9.35 -24.90 5.38
C GLY A 229 8.84 -24.77 6.80
N ILE A 230 9.26 -25.68 7.68
CA ILE A 230 8.95 -25.62 9.10
C ILE A 230 9.90 -24.61 9.77
N ALA A 231 9.34 -23.55 10.35
CA ALA A 231 10.06 -22.52 11.10
C ALA A 231 10.19 -22.86 12.58
N GLN A 232 9.22 -23.59 13.14
CA GLN A 232 9.24 -23.99 14.53
C GLN A 232 8.38 -25.24 14.71
N ILE A 233 8.81 -26.13 15.58
CA ILE A 233 8.08 -27.33 15.98
C ILE A 233 8.12 -27.46 17.49
N VAL A 234 6.96 -27.66 18.12
CA VAL A 234 6.82 -27.77 19.57
C VAL A 234 5.81 -28.88 19.86
N SER A 235 6.16 -29.82 20.75
CA SER A 235 5.21 -30.80 21.28
C SER A 235 4.74 -30.37 22.67
N ASN A 236 3.42 -30.34 22.86
CA ASN A 236 2.76 -30.18 24.16
C ASN A 236 2.22 -31.51 24.69
#